data_AF-A0A0Q6SEV8-F1
#
_entry.id   AF-A0A0Q6SEV8-F1
#
_cell.length_a   1.000
_cell.length_b   1.000
_cell.length_c   1.000
_cell.angle_alpha   90.00
_cell.angle_beta   90.00
_cell.angle_gamma   90.00
#
_symmetry.space_group_name_H-M   'P 1'
#
loop_
_entity.id
_entity.type
_entity.pdbx_description
1 polymer ?
#
loop_
_entity_poly.entity_id
_entity_poly.type
_entity_poly.pdbx_seq_one_letter_code
_entity_poly.pdbx_strand_id
1 'polypeptide(L)'
;MTARRAGGFAYIAAIVFLVVLAGFALAALRLSESAQVTVNQALLGARANQAARAGLEWAFYQLKTPNAACTAVTAAPPDFIAETGYRVTLGCDMQTYFEGQTPAGTPLEKHIFQLDATACNIGSACTPTNPGVTSPDFIERKRSASICVTVDGADCY
;
A
#
# COMPACT_ATOMS: atom_id res chain seq x y z
N MET A 1 46.95 -57.95 -26.25
CA MET A 1 46.10 -57.98 -25.05
C MET A 1 44.94 -57.02 -25.28
N THR A 2 43.74 -57.53 -25.54
CA THR A 2 42.54 -56.72 -25.74
C THR A 2 41.92 -56.39 -24.38
N ALA A 3 42.04 -55.13 -23.95
CA ALA A 3 41.44 -54.68 -22.71
C ALA A 3 39.91 -54.73 -22.82
N ARG A 4 39.25 -55.55 -21.98
CA ARG A 4 37.79 -55.48 -21.82
C ARG A 4 37.44 -54.12 -21.21
N ARG A 5 36.72 -53.29 -21.97
CA ARG A 5 36.07 -52.09 -21.42
C ARG A 5 35.04 -52.55 -20.37
N ALA A 6 35.32 -52.29 -19.10
CA ALA A 6 34.34 -52.43 -18.03
C ALA A 6 33.27 -51.34 -18.20
N GLY A 7 32.22 -51.65 -18.97
CA GLY A 7 31.19 -50.67 -19.38
C GLY A 7 30.01 -50.47 -18.43
N GLY A 8 29.99 -51.13 -17.26
CA GLY A 8 28.79 -51.16 -16.39
C GLY A 8 28.78 -50.15 -15.24
N PHE A 9 29.91 -49.96 -14.54
CA PHE A 9 29.93 -49.20 -13.28
C PHE A 9 29.88 -47.67 -13.49
N ALA A 10 30.55 -47.18 -14.53
CA ALA A 10 30.55 -45.75 -14.87
C ALA A 10 29.16 -45.23 -15.27
N TYR A 11 28.33 -46.09 -15.85
CA TYR A 11 26.97 -45.72 -16.26
C TYR A 11 26.06 -45.45 -15.05
N ILE A 12 26.13 -46.30 -14.03
CA ILE A 12 25.37 -46.11 -12.78
C ILE A 12 25.81 -44.82 -12.08
N ALA A 13 27.12 -44.59 -11.97
CA ALA A 13 27.66 -43.35 -11.41
C ALA A 13 27.17 -42.11 -12.18
N ALA A 14 27.20 -42.14 -13.52
CA ALA A 14 26.73 -41.05 -14.36
C ALA A 14 25.24 -40.73 -14.12
N ILE A 15 24.38 -41.74 -13.98
CA ILE A 15 22.96 -41.54 -13.67
C ILE A 15 22.79 -40.86 -12.30
N VAL A 16 23.50 -41.32 -11.27
CA VAL A 16 23.41 -40.72 -9.93
C VAL A 16 23.82 -39.25 -9.98
N PHE A 17 24.91 -38.92 -10.68
CA PHE A 17 25.34 -37.53 -10.87
C PHE A 17 24.28 -36.69 -11.60
N LEU A 18 23.66 -37.21 -12.66
CA LEU A 18 22.60 -36.51 -13.38
C LEU A 18 21.38 -36.24 -12.49
N VAL A 19 20.97 -37.20 -11.66
CA VAL A 19 19.85 -37.02 -10.71
C VAL A 19 20.17 -35.95 -9.68
N VAL A 20 21.39 -35.93 -9.13
CA VAL A 20 21.81 -34.91 -8.17
C VAL A 20 21.85 -33.52 -8.81
N LEU A 21 22.41 -33.39 -10.02
CA LEU A 21 22.44 -32.12 -10.75
C LEU A 21 21.03 -31.63 -11.10
N ALA A 22 20.14 -32.53 -11.51
CA ALA A 22 18.73 -32.20 -11.73
C ALA A 22 18.06 -31.70 -10.44
N GLY A 23 18.36 -32.31 -9.30
CA GLY A 23 17.89 -31.85 -7.98
C GLY A 23 18.36 -30.43 -7.65
N PHE A 24 19.64 -30.12 -7.89
CA PHE A 24 20.18 -28.76 -7.69
C PHE A 24 19.55 -27.74 -8.64
N ALA A 25 19.40 -28.08 -9.92
CA ALA A 25 18.76 -27.20 -10.90
C ALA A 25 17.31 -26.89 -10.49
N LEU A 26 16.54 -27.90 -10.07
CA LEU A 26 15.18 -27.72 -9.58
C LEU A 26 15.14 -26.82 -8.33
N ALA A 27 16.03 -27.03 -7.37
CA ALA A 27 16.12 -26.19 -6.17
C ALA A 27 16.40 -24.72 -6.50
N ALA A 28 17.32 -24.46 -7.44
CA ALA A 28 17.64 -23.11 -7.89
C ALA A 28 16.44 -22.44 -8.61
N LEU A 29 15.68 -23.19 -9.42
CA LEU A 29 14.48 -22.68 -10.08
C LEU A 29 13.40 -22.30 -9.06
N ARG A 30 13.16 -23.16 -8.04
CA ARG A 30 12.20 -22.87 -6.97
C ARG A 30 12.55 -21.62 -6.17
N LEU A 31 13.84 -21.42 -5.87
CA LEU A 31 14.32 -20.19 -5.23
C LEU A 31 14.13 -18.95 -6.13
N SER A 32 14.30 -19.11 -7.44
CA SER A 32 14.11 -18.02 -8.39
C SER A 32 12.64 -17.61 -8.52
N GLU A 33 11.73 -18.58 -8.50
CA GLU A 33 10.28 -18.36 -8.47
C GLU A 33 9.86 -17.61 -7.19
N SER A 34 10.34 -18.05 -6.02
CA SER A 34 9.98 -17.40 -4.75
C SER A 34 10.49 -15.96 -4.66
N ALA A 35 11.71 -15.70 -5.15
CA ALA A 35 12.27 -14.35 -5.20
C ALA A 35 11.41 -13.41 -6.07
N GLN A 36 10.90 -13.88 -7.22
CA GLN A 36 10.05 -13.07 -8.10
C GLN A 36 8.73 -12.68 -7.44
N VAL A 37 8.08 -13.62 -6.74
CA VAL A 37 6.82 -13.35 -6.02
C VAL A 37 7.03 -12.29 -4.93
N THR A 38 8.12 -12.39 -4.16
CA THR A 38 8.43 -11.40 -3.12
C THR A 38 8.64 -10.00 -3.70
N VAL A 39 9.36 -9.88 -4.81
CA VAL A 39 9.59 -8.58 -5.47
C VAL A 39 8.28 -7.99 -5.98
N ASN A 40 7.41 -8.80 -6.58
CA ASN A 40 6.11 -8.35 -7.05
C ASN A 40 5.23 -7.82 -5.90
N GLN A 41 5.16 -8.54 -4.77
CA GLN A 41 4.41 -8.08 -3.61
C GLN A 41 4.99 -6.79 -3.01
N ALA A 42 6.32 -6.66 -2.96
CA ALA A 42 6.97 -5.44 -2.49
C ALA A 42 6.64 -4.24 -3.40
N LEU A 43 6.64 -4.44 -4.72
CA LEU A 43 6.27 -3.42 -5.70
C LEU A 43 4.81 -2.99 -5.56
N LEU A 44 3.88 -3.95 -5.47
CA LEU A 44 2.45 -3.66 -5.28
C LEU A 44 2.21 -2.93 -3.95
N GLY A 45 2.93 -3.32 -2.89
CA GLY A 45 2.90 -2.62 -1.59
C GLY A 45 3.43 -1.20 -1.67
N ALA A 46 4.50 -0.95 -2.42
CA ALA A 46 5.04 0.39 -2.62
C ALA A 46 4.06 1.28 -3.39
N ARG A 47 3.40 0.75 -4.43
CA ARG A 47 2.39 1.49 -5.21
C ARG A 47 1.15 1.83 -4.38
N ALA A 48 0.61 0.88 -3.62
CA ALA A 48 -0.48 1.15 -2.67
C ALA A 48 -0.09 2.27 -1.69
N ASN A 49 1.15 2.25 -1.21
CA ASN A 49 1.67 3.25 -0.29
C ASN A 49 1.74 4.66 -0.92
N GLN A 50 2.10 4.76 -2.19
CA GLN A 50 2.08 6.03 -2.93
C GLN A 50 0.65 6.52 -3.22
N ALA A 51 -0.27 5.61 -3.58
CA ALA A 51 -1.68 5.95 -3.76
C ALA A 51 -2.29 6.51 -2.46
N ALA A 52 -2.02 5.89 -1.32
CA ALA A 52 -2.46 6.40 -0.01
C ALA A 52 -1.89 7.79 0.30
N ARG A 53 -0.62 8.06 -0.05
CA ARG A 53 -0.04 9.42 0.07
C ARG A 53 -0.78 10.43 -0.79
N ALA A 54 -1.01 10.12 -2.06
CA ALA A 54 -1.72 11.01 -2.98
C ALA A 54 -3.13 11.35 -2.46
N GLY A 55 -3.84 10.38 -1.87
CA GLY A 55 -5.11 10.61 -1.20
C GLY A 55 -5.01 11.56 -0.01
N LEU A 56 -3.97 11.45 0.82
CA LEU A 56 -3.74 12.38 1.94
C LEU A 56 -3.41 13.80 1.46
N GLU A 57 -2.58 13.95 0.43
CA GLU A 57 -2.24 15.27 -0.11
C GLU A 57 -3.47 15.97 -0.69
N TRP A 58 -4.31 15.23 -1.42
CA TRP A 58 -5.61 15.73 -1.85
C TRP A 58 -6.49 16.12 -0.66
N ALA A 59 -6.54 15.29 0.38
CA ALA A 59 -7.35 15.56 1.57
C ALA A 59 -6.89 16.83 2.30
N PHE A 60 -5.58 17.04 2.45
CA PHE A 60 -5.03 18.26 3.02
C PHE A 60 -5.40 19.49 2.20
N TYR A 61 -5.35 19.39 0.87
CA TYR A 61 -5.76 20.49 0.00
C TYR A 61 -7.23 20.88 0.23
N GLN A 62 -8.13 19.89 0.35
CA GLN A 62 -9.55 20.15 0.59
C GLN A 62 -9.84 20.78 1.96
N LEU A 63 -9.06 20.41 2.99
CA LEU A 63 -9.21 20.93 4.34
C LEU A 63 -8.67 22.35 4.54
N LYS A 64 -7.93 22.90 3.58
CA LYS A 64 -7.48 24.31 3.59
C LYS A 64 -8.54 25.28 3.07
N THR A 65 -9.81 24.88 3.11
CA THR A 65 -10.95 25.74 2.75
C THR A 65 -11.57 26.35 4.01
N PRO A 66 -12.12 27.58 3.94
CA PRO A 66 -12.79 28.18 5.10
C PRO A 66 -13.93 27.31 5.60
N ASN A 67 -14.00 27.10 6.91
CA ASN A 67 -14.97 26.23 7.59
C ASN A 67 -15.00 24.79 7.04
N ALA A 68 -13.84 24.26 6.64
CA ALA A 68 -13.71 22.87 6.23
C ALA A 68 -14.22 21.92 7.32
N ALA A 69 -14.81 20.82 6.89
CA ALA A 69 -15.25 19.72 7.76
C ALA A 69 -14.86 18.39 7.12
N CYS A 70 -14.95 17.30 7.87
CA CYS A 70 -14.62 15.96 7.36
C CYS A 70 -15.42 15.54 6.12
N THR A 71 -16.60 16.11 5.90
CA THR A 71 -17.40 15.88 4.67
C THR A 71 -16.69 16.33 3.40
N ALA A 72 -15.80 17.33 3.48
CA ALA A 72 -15.02 17.83 2.34
C ALA A 72 -14.08 16.76 1.74
N VAL A 73 -13.74 15.73 2.52
CA VAL A 73 -12.84 14.64 2.13
C VAL A 73 -13.52 13.28 2.04
N THR A 74 -14.62 13.06 2.77
CA THR A 74 -15.33 11.77 2.76
C THR A 74 -16.47 11.68 1.74
N ALA A 75 -17.04 12.80 1.29
CA ALA A 75 -18.23 12.78 0.41
C ALA A 75 -17.93 12.30 -1.01
N ALA A 76 -16.79 12.69 -1.58
CA ALA A 76 -16.37 12.33 -2.92
C ALA A 76 -14.83 12.28 -3.01
N PRO A 77 -14.19 11.26 -2.41
CA PRO A 77 -12.75 11.10 -2.54
C PRO A 77 -12.38 10.86 -4.01
N PRO A 78 -11.18 11.29 -4.44
CA PRO A 78 -10.70 11.08 -5.80
C PRO A 78 -10.62 9.58 -6.10
N ASP A 79 -11.07 9.19 -7.29
CA ASP A 79 -10.88 7.83 -7.77
C ASP A 79 -9.52 7.74 -8.46
N PHE A 80 -8.62 6.91 -7.91
CA PHE A 80 -7.29 6.67 -8.47
C PHE A 80 -7.23 5.36 -9.26
N ILE A 81 -8.34 4.63 -9.42
CA ILE A 81 -8.31 3.31 -10.06
C ILE A 81 -7.90 3.40 -11.52
N ALA A 82 -8.39 4.40 -12.26
CA ALA A 82 -8.12 4.52 -13.69
C ALA A 82 -6.62 4.74 -13.98
N GLU A 83 -5.93 5.49 -13.11
CA GLU A 83 -4.53 5.87 -13.28
C GLU A 83 -3.57 4.90 -12.59
N THR A 84 -3.95 4.37 -11.42
CA THR A 84 -3.04 3.60 -10.56
C THR A 84 -3.45 2.15 -10.38
N GLY A 85 -4.72 1.80 -10.62
CA GLY A 85 -5.30 0.50 -10.28
C GLY A 85 -5.57 0.31 -8.78
N TYR A 86 -5.41 1.36 -7.97
CA TYR A 86 -5.67 1.33 -6.53
C TYR A 86 -6.89 2.19 -6.20
N ARG A 87 -7.79 1.65 -5.38
CA ARG A 87 -8.79 2.48 -4.71
C ARG A 87 -8.20 3.05 -3.44
N VAL A 88 -8.47 4.32 -3.18
CA VAL A 88 -8.16 4.98 -1.90
C VAL A 88 -9.47 5.28 -1.17
N THR A 89 -9.55 4.89 0.09
CA THR A 89 -10.64 5.22 1.00
C THR A 89 -10.10 6.17 2.06
N LEU A 90 -10.76 7.31 2.24
CA LEU A 90 -10.39 8.33 3.21
C LEU A 90 -11.30 8.26 4.43
N GLY A 91 -10.71 8.20 5.62
CA GLY A 91 -11.36 8.44 6.90
C GLY A 91 -10.93 9.81 7.43
N CYS A 92 -11.82 10.47 8.14
CA CYS A 92 -11.57 11.77 8.75
C CYS A 92 -12.31 11.88 10.07
N ASP A 93 -11.59 12.30 11.10
CA ASP A 93 -12.12 12.72 12.39
C ASP A 93 -11.68 14.16 12.66
N MET A 94 -12.59 15.00 13.17
CA MET A 94 -12.33 16.41 13.46
C MET A 94 -12.55 16.68 14.95
N GLN A 95 -11.62 17.44 15.54
CA GLN A 95 -11.73 17.97 16.90
C GLN A 95 -11.56 19.48 16.87
N THR A 96 -12.42 20.20 17.58
CA THR A 96 -12.40 21.67 17.67
C THR A 96 -11.80 22.12 18.99
N TYR A 97 -10.90 23.09 18.92
CA TYR A 97 -10.24 23.71 20.06
C TYR A 97 -10.37 25.24 20.02
N PHE A 98 -10.46 25.85 21.19
CA PHE A 98 -10.51 27.31 21.34
C PHE A 98 -9.24 27.79 22.06
N GLU A 99 -8.39 28.54 21.36
CA GLU A 99 -7.09 29.01 21.86
C GLU A 99 -7.09 30.52 22.17
N GLY A 100 -8.13 30.98 22.87
CA GLY A 100 -8.29 32.38 23.24
C GLY A 100 -9.19 33.14 22.27
N GLN A 101 -8.90 34.43 22.05
CA GLN A 101 -9.72 35.31 21.21
C GLN A 101 -8.87 36.22 20.33
N THR A 102 -9.42 36.60 19.18
CA THR A 102 -8.86 37.62 18.30
C THR A 102 -8.95 39.02 18.96
N PRO A 103 -8.22 40.04 18.45
CA PRO A 103 -8.37 41.42 18.92
C PRO A 103 -9.80 41.98 18.80
N ALA A 104 -10.63 41.37 17.95
CA ALA A 104 -12.05 41.72 17.76
C ALA A 104 -12.99 41.01 18.76
N GLY A 105 -12.48 40.18 19.68
CA GLY A 105 -13.27 39.43 20.66
C GLY A 105 -13.98 38.20 20.08
N THR A 106 -13.53 37.69 18.93
CA THR A 106 -14.03 36.40 18.40
C THR A 106 -13.16 35.25 18.91
N PRO A 107 -13.73 34.10 19.32
CA PRO A 107 -12.94 32.93 19.70
C PRO A 107 -11.98 32.50 18.59
N LEU A 108 -10.71 32.24 18.95
CA LEU A 108 -9.74 31.67 18.02
C LEU A 108 -9.98 30.16 17.94
N GLU A 109 -10.81 29.76 16.98
CA GLU A 109 -11.17 28.37 16.75
C GLU A 109 -10.16 27.69 15.83
N LYS A 110 -9.69 26.51 16.26
CA LYS A 110 -8.76 25.65 15.53
C LYS A 110 -9.36 24.26 15.41
N HIS A 111 -9.24 23.67 14.23
CA HIS A 111 -9.69 22.32 13.94
C HIS A 111 -8.47 21.42 13.75
N ILE A 112 -8.38 20.36 14.54
CA ILE A 112 -7.44 19.27 14.35
C ILE A 112 -8.17 18.17 13.59
N PHE A 113 -7.72 17.91 12.38
CA PHE A 113 -8.19 16.80 11.55
C PHE A 113 -7.22 15.64 11.69
N GLN A 114 -7.76 14.46 12.03
CA GLN A 114 -7.07 13.19 11.92
C GLN A 114 -7.58 12.48 10.67
N LEU A 115 -6.67 12.21 9.75
CA LEU A 115 -6.95 11.60 8.46
C LEU A 115 -6.35 10.21 8.38
N ASP A 116 -7.11 9.32 7.78
CA ASP A 116 -6.70 7.97 7.43
C ASP A 116 -6.89 7.76 5.94
N ALA A 117 -5.85 7.34 5.23
CA ALA A 117 -5.93 6.93 3.82
C ALA A 117 -5.57 5.47 3.69
N THR A 118 -6.55 4.66 3.30
CA THR A 118 -6.37 3.23 3.03
C THR A 118 -6.40 3.01 1.53
N ALA A 119 -5.30 2.51 0.97
CA ALA A 119 -5.20 2.15 -0.43
C ALA A 119 -5.18 0.63 -0.61
N CYS A 120 -5.96 0.11 -1.54
CA CYS A 120 -6.04 -1.31 -1.87
C CYS A 120 -6.14 -1.55 -3.38
N ASN A 121 -5.63 -2.69 -3.85
CA ASN A 121 -5.64 -3.05 -5.28
C ASN A 121 -6.93 -3.74 -5.74
N ILE A 122 -8.06 -3.36 -5.14
CA ILE A 122 -9.39 -3.85 -5.50
C ILE A 122 -10.20 -2.67 -6.07
N GLY A 123 -11.05 -2.94 -7.06
CA GLY A 123 -11.83 -1.90 -7.76
C GLY A 123 -12.92 -1.23 -6.90
N SER A 124 -13.05 -1.62 -5.64
CA SER A 124 -14.12 -1.25 -4.70
C SER A 124 -13.53 -0.98 -3.32
N ALA A 125 -14.33 -0.43 -2.40
CA ALA A 125 -13.84 0.09 -1.13
C ALA A 125 -13.01 -0.94 -0.36
N CYS A 126 -11.95 -0.47 0.32
CA CYS A 126 -11.06 -1.30 1.13
C CYS A 126 -11.77 -1.71 2.42
N THR A 127 -12.61 -2.74 2.32
CA THR A 127 -13.35 -3.29 3.47
C THR A 127 -13.02 -4.77 3.64
N PRO A 128 -12.98 -5.28 4.89
CA PRO A 128 -12.73 -6.70 5.15
C PRO A 128 -13.79 -7.64 4.54
N THR A 129 -14.97 -7.10 4.23
CA THR A 129 -16.10 -7.83 3.65
C THR A 129 -16.03 -7.97 2.12
N ASN A 130 -15.05 -7.32 1.48
CA ASN A 130 -14.96 -7.30 0.03
C ASN A 130 -14.41 -8.64 -0.50
N PRO A 131 -15.07 -9.34 -1.43
CA PRO A 131 -14.60 -10.64 -1.91
C PRO A 131 -13.18 -10.59 -2.52
N GLY A 132 -12.75 -9.44 -3.03
CA GLY A 132 -11.41 -9.22 -3.58
C GLY A 132 -10.26 -9.40 -2.58
N VAL A 133 -10.51 -9.37 -1.27
CA VAL A 133 -9.47 -9.53 -0.23
C VAL A 133 -8.91 -10.95 -0.12
N THR A 134 -9.60 -11.93 -0.71
CA THR A 134 -9.17 -13.34 -0.72
C THR A 134 -8.17 -13.66 -1.84
N SER A 135 -7.89 -12.69 -2.71
CA SER A 135 -6.90 -12.85 -3.78
C SER A 135 -5.49 -12.98 -3.20
N PRO A 136 -4.64 -13.90 -3.71
CA PRO A 136 -3.24 -14.01 -3.27
C PRO A 136 -2.40 -12.76 -3.57
N ASP A 137 -2.85 -11.92 -4.52
CA ASP A 137 -2.21 -10.66 -4.88
C ASP A 137 -2.82 -9.46 -4.13
N PHE A 138 -3.76 -9.68 -3.21
CA PHE A 138 -4.37 -8.60 -2.44
C PHE A 138 -3.31 -7.86 -1.62
N ILE A 139 -3.30 -6.54 -1.75
CA ILE A 139 -2.45 -5.66 -0.96
C ILE A 139 -3.26 -4.48 -0.44
N GLU A 140 -3.04 -4.15 0.83
CA GLU A 140 -3.61 -2.97 1.47
C GLU A 140 -2.51 -2.21 2.21
N ARG A 141 -2.56 -0.87 2.14
CA ARG A 141 -1.72 0.02 2.91
C ARG A 141 -2.55 1.15 3.50
N LYS A 142 -2.52 1.28 4.82
CA LYS A 142 -3.09 2.41 5.54
C LYS A 142 -2.00 3.43 5.91
N ARG A 143 -2.28 4.71 5.72
CA ARG A 143 -1.50 5.84 6.24
C ARG A 143 -2.40 6.72 7.10
N SER A 144 -1.88 7.17 8.21
CA SER A 144 -2.56 8.11 9.09
C SER A 144 -1.73 9.39 9.17
N ALA A 145 -2.38 10.53 9.15
CA ALA A 145 -1.75 11.84 9.32
C ALA A 145 -2.71 12.81 9.98
N SER A 146 -2.20 13.88 10.56
CA SER A 146 -3.03 14.95 11.12
C SER A 146 -2.60 16.31 10.62
N ILE A 147 -3.56 17.22 10.52
CA ILE A 147 -3.35 18.62 10.19
C ILE A 147 -4.16 19.49 11.15
N CYS A 148 -3.62 20.64 11.51
CA CYS A 148 -4.35 21.67 12.22
C CYS A 148 -4.60 22.84 11.28
N VAL A 149 -5.85 23.24 11.14
CA VAL A 149 -6.28 24.40 10.34
C VAL A 149 -7.22 25.30 11.16
N THR A 150 -7.17 26.60 10.90
CA THR A 150 -8.10 27.58 11.46
C THR A 150 -9.41 27.59 10.68
N VAL A 151 -10.43 28.28 11.21
CA VAL A 151 -11.71 28.50 10.52
C VAL A 151 -11.58 29.18 9.15
N ASP A 152 -10.51 29.93 8.92
CA ASP A 152 -10.24 30.59 7.63
C ASP A 152 -9.51 29.68 6.63
N GLY A 153 -9.20 28.42 7.01
CA GLY A 153 -8.45 27.47 6.19
C GLY A 153 -6.93 27.66 6.20
N ALA A 154 -6.41 28.53 7.08
CA ALA A 154 -4.97 28.71 7.27
C ALA A 154 -4.40 27.64 8.21
N ASP A 155 -3.09 27.38 8.13
CA ASP A 155 -2.44 26.48 9.08
C ASP A 155 -2.44 27.11 10.50
N CYS A 156 -2.47 26.27 11.55
CA CYS A 156 -2.58 26.74 12.94
C CYS A 156 -1.35 27.44 13.55
N TYR A 157 -0.23 27.51 12.82
CA TYR A 157 1.07 27.98 13.32
C TYR A 157 1.47 29.34 12.76
#